data_AF-A0AAV3SCU3-F1
#
_entry.id   AF-A0AAV3SCU3-F1
#
_cell.length_a   1.000
_cell.length_b   1.000
_cell.length_c   1.000
_cell.angle_alpha   90.00
_cell.angle_beta   90.00
_cell.angle_gamma   90.00
#
_symmetry.space_group_name_H-M   'P 1'
#
loop_
_entity.id
_entity.type
_entity.pdbx_description
1 polymer ?
#
loop_
_entity_poly.entity_id
_entity_poly.type
_entity_poly.pdbx_seq_one_letter_code
_entity_poly.pdbx_strand_id
1 'polypeptide(L)'
;MAGAAVAATGAPDVFPWGHVAVGYLCYSLLTHLRGRTPTGAATIALVVGTQFADLVDKPLSWSFDLLPAGVLAHSLFFAVPFSALVLVVARRLSYTQLAGAFVVGYLSHLPADVLPSLATGDPSYWPLFWPAMARPGVDVSDPIVGPGAGAGLLENAAYYMSDFLPMLFSPIGVAYILFMVGVVALWLSDGRPGIGIIGRALGRVTGRSSHR
;
A
#
# COMPACT_ATOMS: atom_id res chain seq x y z
N MET A 1 4.94 -42.01 6.73
CA MET A 1 5.36 -40.74 7.35
C MET A 1 5.03 -39.63 6.37
N ALA A 2 3.78 -39.18 6.37
CA ALA A 2 3.32 -38.11 5.50
C ALA A 2 3.70 -36.78 6.16
N GLY A 3 4.67 -36.08 5.56
CA GLY A 3 4.93 -34.68 5.89
C GLY A 3 3.73 -33.86 5.44
N ALA A 4 2.90 -33.45 6.39
CA ALA A 4 1.88 -32.45 6.14
C ALA A 4 2.61 -31.16 5.73
N ALA A 5 2.55 -30.84 4.44
CA ALA A 5 2.83 -29.50 3.97
C ALA A 5 1.90 -28.58 4.75
N VAL A 6 2.48 -27.71 5.58
CA VAL A 6 1.77 -26.58 6.15
C VAL A 6 1.35 -25.75 4.96
N ALA A 7 0.09 -25.89 4.55
CA ALA A 7 -0.51 -25.06 3.54
C ALA A 7 -0.41 -23.62 4.05
N ALA A 8 0.36 -22.79 3.34
CA ALA A 8 0.31 -21.35 3.49
C ALA A 8 -1.13 -20.93 3.22
N THR A 9 -1.89 -20.75 4.30
CA THR A 9 -3.29 -20.36 4.33
C THR A 9 -3.40 -18.84 4.48
N GLY A 10 -2.40 -18.11 3.99
CA GLY A 10 -2.47 -16.66 3.84
C GLY A 10 -3.07 -16.32 2.50
N ALA A 11 -3.98 -15.36 2.48
CA ALA A 11 -4.29 -14.66 1.25
C ALA A 11 -3.01 -13.99 0.70
N PRO A 12 -2.84 -13.88 -0.62
CA PRO A 12 -1.65 -13.26 -1.17
C PRO A 12 -1.57 -11.80 -0.74
N ASP A 13 -0.43 -11.42 -0.17
CA ASP A 13 -0.17 -10.04 0.23
C ASP A 13 -0.14 -9.12 -1.01
N VAL A 14 -0.72 -7.94 -0.87
CA VAL A 14 -0.66 -6.93 -1.92
C VAL A 14 0.70 -6.25 -1.88
N PHE A 15 1.37 -6.21 -3.03
CA PHE A 15 2.67 -5.55 -3.14
C PHE A 15 2.54 -4.04 -3.36
N PRO A 16 3.61 -3.25 -3.14
CA PRO A 16 3.64 -1.81 -3.36
C PRO A 16 2.91 -1.32 -4.62
N TRP A 17 3.13 -2.01 -5.76
CA TRP A 17 2.50 -1.68 -7.04
C TRP A 17 1.01 -2.03 -7.09
N GLY A 18 0.57 -3.06 -6.37
CA GLY A 18 -0.84 -3.41 -6.23
C GLY A 18 -1.63 -2.30 -5.51
N HIS A 19 -1.07 -1.76 -4.42
CA HIS A 19 -1.68 -0.61 -3.73
C HIS A 19 -1.74 0.64 -4.60
N VAL A 20 -0.66 0.91 -5.35
CA VAL A 20 -0.68 2.01 -6.35
C VAL A 20 -1.81 1.79 -7.35
N ALA A 21 -1.99 0.56 -7.86
CA ALA A 21 -3.00 0.30 -8.86
C ALA A 21 -4.43 0.48 -8.33
N VAL A 22 -4.73 -0.05 -7.14
CA VAL A 22 -6.04 0.14 -6.48
C VAL A 22 -6.29 1.61 -6.18
N GLY A 23 -5.33 2.29 -5.55
CA GLY A 23 -5.46 3.71 -5.24
C GLY A 23 -5.59 4.59 -6.48
N TYR A 24 -4.86 4.27 -7.56
CA TYR A 24 -4.98 4.97 -8.83
C TYR A 24 -6.35 4.78 -9.46
N LEU A 25 -6.88 3.57 -9.49
CA LEU A 25 -8.23 3.31 -9.98
C LEU A 25 -9.28 4.12 -9.19
N CYS A 26 -9.25 4.07 -7.86
CA CYS A 26 -10.17 4.81 -7.01
C CYS A 26 -10.05 6.33 -7.24
N TYR A 27 -8.83 6.86 -7.26
CA TYR A 27 -8.59 8.29 -7.43
C TYR A 27 -8.99 8.78 -8.82
N SER A 28 -8.61 8.05 -9.88
CA SER A 28 -8.97 8.38 -11.26
C SER A 28 -10.48 8.43 -11.44
N LEU A 29 -11.21 7.41 -10.96
CA LEU A 29 -12.66 7.39 -10.97
C LEU A 29 -13.27 8.60 -10.24
N LEU A 30 -12.81 8.90 -9.03
CA LEU A 30 -13.28 10.05 -8.24
C LEU A 30 -13.01 11.39 -8.94
N THR A 31 -11.88 11.53 -9.65
CA THR A 31 -11.59 12.74 -10.42
C THR A 31 -12.48 12.88 -11.65
N HIS A 32 -12.69 11.79 -12.40
CA HIS A 32 -13.54 11.80 -13.59
C HIS A 32 -15.01 12.04 -13.25
N LEU A 33 -15.51 11.47 -12.15
CA LEU A 33 -16.85 11.76 -11.61
C LEU A 33 -17.04 13.24 -11.25
N ARG A 34 -15.96 13.99 -11.06
CA ARG A 34 -15.96 15.44 -10.82
C ARG A 34 -15.70 16.26 -12.09
N GLY A 35 -15.70 15.63 -13.27
CA GLY A 35 -15.43 16.26 -14.55
C GLY A 35 -13.98 16.73 -14.73
N ARG A 36 -13.02 16.08 -14.06
CA ARG A 36 -11.60 16.43 -14.08
C ARG A 36 -10.75 15.20 -14.38
N THR A 37 -9.52 15.43 -14.82
CA THR A 37 -8.50 14.38 -14.97
C THR A 37 -7.49 14.43 -13.83
N PRO A 38 -6.83 13.31 -13.48
CA PRO A 38 -5.77 13.30 -12.48
C PRO A 38 -4.60 14.22 -12.86
N THR A 39 -4.20 15.12 -11.96
CA THR A 39 -3.02 15.98 -12.16
C THR A 39 -1.75 15.27 -11.67
N GLY A 40 -0.60 15.53 -12.28
CA GLY A 40 0.65 14.88 -11.89
C GLY A 40 1.07 15.06 -10.42
N ALA A 41 0.88 16.26 -9.83
CA ALA A 41 1.25 16.49 -8.43
C ALA A 41 0.37 15.68 -7.47
N ALA A 42 -0.94 15.65 -7.75
CA ALA A 42 -1.88 14.84 -6.99
C ALA A 42 -1.61 13.33 -7.16
N THR A 43 -1.24 12.87 -8.36
CA THR A 43 -0.85 11.47 -8.58
C THR A 43 0.40 11.08 -7.80
N ILE A 44 1.38 11.98 -7.65
CA ILE A 44 2.54 11.72 -6.77
C ILE A 44 2.10 11.61 -5.31
N ALA A 45 1.26 12.56 -4.84
CA ALA A 45 0.73 12.51 -3.47
C ALA A 45 -0.09 11.25 -3.21
N LEU A 46 -0.87 10.80 -4.20
CA LEU A 46 -1.58 9.53 -4.18
C LEU A 46 -0.64 8.34 -4.00
N VAL A 47 0.41 8.24 -4.82
CA VAL A 47 1.42 7.16 -4.70
C VAL A 47 2.05 7.16 -3.32
N VAL A 48 2.41 8.33 -2.78
CA VAL A 48 2.92 8.41 -1.40
C VAL A 48 1.87 7.91 -0.39
N GLY A 49 0.60 8.29 -0.57
CA GLY A 49 -0.50 7.82 0.26
C GLY A 49 -0.69 6.31 0.21
N THR A 50 -0.63 5.70 -0.97
CA THR A 50 -0.77 4.23 -1.11
C THR A 50 0.40 3.47 -0.50
N GLN A 51 1.54 4.10 -0.22
CA GLN A 51 2.66 3.46 0.47
C GLN A 51 2.73 3.82 1.96
N PHE A 52 1.92 4.77 2.44
CA PHE A 52 2.12 5.37 3.75
C PHE A 52 2.01 4.35 4.90
N ALA A 53 1.04 3.44 4.85
CA ALA A 53 0.86 2.42 5.89
C ALA A 53 2.12 1.55 6.03
N ASP A 54 2.57 1.00 4.91
CA ASP A 54 3.79 0.22 4.79
C ASP A 54 5.06 0.97 5.22
N LEU A 55 5.21 2.23 4.81
CA LEU A 55 6.37 3.04 5.15
C LEU A 55 6.45 3.37 6.64
N VAL A 56 5.34 3.33 7.36
CA VAL A 56 5.29 3.48 8.82
C VAL A 56 5.53 2.14 9.49
N ASP A 57 4.70 1.14 9.16
CA ASP A 57 4.63 -0.09 9.93
C ASP A 57 5.80 -1.03 9.66
N LYS A 58 6.21 -1.20 8.39
CA LYS A 58 7.27 -2.15 8.03
C LYS A 58 8.62 -1.77 8.64
N PRO A 59 9.13 -0.52 8.56
CA PRO A 59 10.38 -0.18 9.24
C PRO A 59 10.31 -0.34 10.76
N LEU A 60 9.21 0.10 11.37
CA LEU A 60 9.04 0.03 12.83
C LEU A 60 8.92 -1.41 13.35
N SER A 61 8.36 -2.32 12.56
CA SER A 61 8.23 -3.74 12.89
C SER A 61 9.45 -4.56 12.47
N TRP A 62 9.84 -4.50 11.19
CA TRP A 62 10.83 -5.39 10.60
C TRP A 62 12.26 -5.03 11.00
N SER A 63 12.58 -3.74 11.17
CA SER A 63 13.96 -3.28 11.39
C SER A 63 14.22 -2.79 12.81
N PHE A 64 13.27 -2.06 13.41
CA PHE A 64 13.49 -1.42 14.71
C PHE A 64 12.82 -2.13 15.88
N ASP A 65 11.93 -3.09 15.62
CA ASP A 65 11.17 -3.83 16.64
C ASP A 65 10.43 -2.91 17.65
N LEU A 66 10.07 -1.70 17.21
CA LEU A 66 9.37 -0.69 18.00
C LEU A 66 7.85 -0.86 17.95
N LEU A 67 7.36 -1.58 16.94
CA LEU A 67 5.95 -1.88 16.74
C LEU A 67 5.78 -3.36 16.40
N PRO A 68 5.82 -4.26 17.39
CA PRO A 68 5.83 -5.71 17.12
C PRO A 68 4.57 -6.19 16.40
N ALA A 69 3.41 -5.55 16.64
CA ALA A 69 2.17 -5.83 15.92
C ALA A 69 2.24 -5.47 14.42
N GLY A 70 3.07 -4.49 14.04
CA GLY A 70 3.31 -4.08 12.65
C GLY A 70 2.09 -3.57 11.88
N VAL A 71 1.07 -3.05 12.56
CA VAL A 71 -0.22 -2.67 11.93
C VAL A 71 -0.81 -1.34 12.45
N LEU A 72 0.01 -0.44 13.00
CA LEU A 72 -0.47 0.85 13.53
C LEU A 72 -1.12 1.66 12.41
N ALA A 73 -0.40 1.87 11.31
CA ALA A 73 -0.90 2.63 10.18
C ALA A 73 -1.89 1.84 9.31
N HIS A 74 -1.94 0.52 9.44
CA HIS A 74 -3.01 -0.32 8.87
C HIS A 74 -4.32 -0.31 9.67
N SER A 75 -4.32 0.26 10.89
CA SER A 75 -5.52 0.36 11.72
C SER A 75 -6.41 1.54 11.31
N LEU A 76 -7.73 1.32 11.27
CA LEU A 76 -8.72 2.38 11.08
C LEU A 76 -8.72 3.38 12.24
N PHE A 77 -8.36 2.95 13.45
CA PHE A 77 -8.26 3.82 14.63
C PHE A 77 -7.14 4.87 14.49
N PHE A 78 -6.13 4.59 13.66
CA PHE A 78 -5.08 5.55 13.32
C PHE A 78 -5.35 6.23 11.97
N ALA A 79 -5.70 5.46 10.94
CA ALA A 79 -5.83 5.93 9.58
C ALA A 79 -6.91 7.01 9.41
N VAL A 80 -8.05 6.86 10.08
CA VAL A 80 -9.17 7.81 9.97
C VAL A 80 -8.82 9.15 10.64
N PRO A 81 -8.39 9.21 11.92
CA PRO A 81 -7.98 10.46 12.54
C PRO A 81 -6.80 11.13 11.83
N PHE A 82 -5.78 10.36 11.41
CA PHE A 82 -4.63 10.89 10.68
C PHE A 82 -5.06 11.50 9.34
N SER A 83 -5.91 10.81 8.57
CA SER A 83 -6.46 11.33 7.31
C SER A 83 -7.25 12.62 7.52
N ALA A 84 -8.06 12.68 8.58
CA ALA A 84 -8.80 13.90 8.94
C ALA A 84 -7.84 15.06 9.26
N LEU A 85 -6.78 14.80 10.06
CA LEU A 85 -5.76 15.79 10.39
C LEU A 85 -5.07 16.32 9.13
N VAL A 86 -4.63 15.42 8.22
CA VAL A 86 -4.01 15.80 6.95
C VAL A 86 -4.92 16.71 6.12
N LEU A 87 -6.21 16.38 6.01
CA LEU A 87 -7.17 17.22 5.29
C LEU A 87 -7.39 18.58 5.96
N VAL A 88 -7.49 18.64 7.29
CA VAL A 88 -7.67 19.88 8.05
C VAL A 88 -6.45 20.80 7.89
N VAL A 89 -5.24 20.26 8.04
CA VAL A 89 -4.00 21.03 7.87
C VAL A 89 -3.86 21.51 6.43
N ALA A 90 -4.09 20.63 5.44
CA ALA A 90 -3.99 21.00 4.04
C ALA A 90 -5.02 22.02 3.59
N ARG A 91 -6.22 22.04 4.20
CA ARG A 91 -7.21 23.11 3.99
C ARG A 91 -6.67 24.48 4.42
N ARG A 92 -5.96 24.56 5.55
CA ARG A 92 -5.36 25.82 6.03
C ARG A 92 -4.19 26.29 5.16
N LEU A 93 -3.52 25.37 4.48
CA LEU A 93 -2.36 25.65 3.63
C LEU A 93 -2.67 25.68 2.12
N SER A 94 -3.94 25.60 1.72
CA SER A 94 -4.36 25.58 0.31
C SER A 94 -3.82 24.40 -0.53
N TYR A 95 -3.52 23.25 0.10
CA TYR A 95 -3.04 22.02 -0.55
C TYR A 95 -4.10 20.90 -0.60
N THR A 96 -5.39 21.27 -0.58
CA THR A 96 -6.52 20.33 -0.44
C THR A 96 -6.56 19.25 -1.52
N GLN A 97 -6.16 19.55 -2.75
CA GLN A 97 -6.13 18.57 -3.83
C GLN A 97 -5.08 17.49 -3.59
N LEU A 98 -3.87 17.88 -3.18
CA LEU A 98 -2.76 16.94 -2.91
C LEU A 98 -3.10 16.07 -1.71
N ALA A 99 -3.62 16.68 -0.64
CA ALA A 99 -4.06 15.96 0.55
C ALA A 99 -5.22 15.01 0.27
N GLY A 100 -6.18 15.42 -0.56
CA GLY A 100 -7.26 14.54 -1.01
C GLY A 100 -6.75 13.31 -1.75
N ALA A 101 -5.77 13.50 -2.64
CA ALA A 101 -5.16 12.39 -3.36
C ALA A 101 -4.37 11.46 -2.43
N PHE A 102 -3.56 12.01 -1.52
CA PHE A 102 -2.87 11.24 -0.47
C PHE A 102 -3.86 10.41 0.37
N VAL A 103 -4.94 11.03 0.86
CA VAL A 103 -5.94 10.34 1.69
C VAL A 103 -6.69 9.27 0.93
N VAL A 104 -7.04 9.50 -0.34
CA VAL A 104 -7.62 8.44 -1.18
C VAL A 104 -6.64 7.27 -1.30
N GLY A 105 -5.36 7.55 -1.54
CA GLY A 105 -4.32 6.51 -1.61
C GLY A 105 -4.20 5.72 -0.32
N TYR A 106 -4.06 6.42 0.81
CA TYR A 106 -3.90 5.79 2.11
C TYR A 106 -5.13 4.97 2.50
N LEU A 107 -6.34 5.51 2.38
CA LEU A 107 -7.56 4.78 2.74
C LEU A 107 -7.88 3.65 1.76
N SER A 108 -7.41 3.71 0.50
CA SER A 108 -7.54 2.60 -0.46
C SER A 108 -6.57 1.45 -0.20
N HIS A 109 -5.47 1.69 0.53
CA HIS A 109 -4.52 0.67 0.92
C HIS A 109 -5.18 -0.39 1.80
N LEU A 110 -5.94 0.07 2.82
CA LEU A 110 -6.57 -0.80 3.81
C LEU A 110 -7.49 -1.88 3.23
N PRO A 111 -8.50 -1.58 2.38
CA PRO A 111 -9.29 -2.62 1.75
C PRO A 111 -8.49 -3.43 0.73
N ALA A 112 -7.43 -2.88 0.12
CA ALA A 112 -6.59 -3.64 -0.80
C ALA A 112 -5.92 -4.83 -0.09
N ASP A 113 -5.50 -4.68 1.17
CA ASP A 113 -4.96 -5.79 1.98
C ASP A 113 -5.99 -6.85 2.32
N VAL A 114 -7.23 -6.43 2.58
CA VAL A 114 -8.28 -7.34 3.08
C VAL A 114 -8.97 -8.10 1.96
N LEU A 115 -9.18 -7.46 0.80
CA LEU A 115 -9.98 -8.04 -0.29
C LEU A 115 -9.48 -9.40 -0.81
N PRO A 116 -8.17 -9.65 -1.00
CA PRO A 116 -7.69 -10.97 -1.39
C PRO A 116 -8.11 -12.07 -0.41
N SER A 117 -8.07 -11.78 0.89
CA SER A 117 -8.43 -12.74 1.95
C SER A 117 -9.91 -13.09 2.01
N LEU A 118 -10.76 -12.12 1.69
CA LEU A 118 -12.19 -12.35 1.53
C LEU A 118 -12.48 -13.24 0.33
N ALA A 119 -11.72 -13.10 -0.75
CA ALA A 119 -11.89 -13.89 -1.97
C ALA A 119 -11.43 -15.35 -1.81
N THR A 120 -10.47 -15.62 -0.93
CA THR A 120 -9.97 -16.98 -0.62
C THR A 120 -10.78 -17.68 0.48
N GLY A 121 -11.69 -16.97 1.15
CA GLY A 121 -12.58 -17.53 2.17
C GLY A 121 -11.97 -17.60 3.58
N ASP A 122 -10.79 -17.00 3.80
CA ASP A 122 -10.13 -16.88 5.10
C ASP A 122 -9.85 -15.41 5.41
N PRO A 123 -10.84 -14.66 5.92
CA PRO A 123 -10.80 -13.21 5.98
C PRO A 123 -9.84 -12.70 7.06
N SER A 124 -8.81 -11.97 6.65
CA SER A 124 -7.82 -11.34 7.54
C SER A 124 -8.06 -9.83 7.64
N TYR A 125 -9.05 -9.43 8.45
CA TYR A 125 -9.39 -8.02 8.70
C TYR A 125 -8.93 -7.51 10.07
N TRP A 126 -8.28 -8.35 10.88
CA TRP A 126 -7.80 -7.95 12.21
C TRP A 126 -6.89 -6.70 12.21
N PRO A 127 -6.02 -6.44 11.20
CA PRO A 127 -5.17 -5.24 11.19
C PRO A 127 -5.99 -3.95 11.24
N LEU A 128 -7.15 -3.93 10.57
CA LEU A 128 -8.04 -2.77 10.51
C LEU A 128 -8.57 -2.36 11.88
N PHE A 129 -8.70 -3.31 12.80
CA PHE A 129 -9.30 -3.12 14.10
C PHE A 129 -8.30 -3.19 15.25
N TRP A 130 -7.00 -3.26 14.97
CA TRP A 130 -5.98 -3.14 16.01
C TRP A 130 -6.07 -1.74 16.68
N PRO A 131 -5.94 -1.59 18.00
CA PRO A 131 -5.66 -2.62 19.00
C PRO A 131 -6.90 -3.29 19.61
N ALA A 132 -8.11 -2.95 19.14
CA ALA A 132 -9.35 -3.54 19.65
C ALA A 132 -9.53 -5.02 19.25
N MET A 133 -8.84 -5.47 18.20
CA MET A 133 -8.79 -6.86 17.75
C MET A 133 -7.35 -7.35 17.75
N ALA A 134 -7.11 -8.48 18.43
CA ALA A 134 -5.83 -9.17 18.39
C ALA A 134 -5.71 -10.00 17.11
N ARG A 135 -4.46 -10.28 16.70
CA ARG A 135 -4.18 -11.21 15.61
C ARG A 135 -4.71 -12.60 15.97
N PRO A 136 -5.57 -13.22 15.13
CA PRO A 136 -6.03 -14.58 15.38
C PRO A 136 -4.85 -15.57 15.42
N GLY A 137 -4.87 -16.49 16.39
CA GLY A 137 -3.91 -17.60 16.45
C GLY A 137 -2.50 -17.25 16.96
N VAL A 138 -2.26 -16.04 17.47
CA VAL A 138 -0.99 -15.66 18.10
C VAL A 138 -1.18 -15.51 19.61
N ASP A 139 -0.32 -16.17 20.39
CA ASP A 139 -0.26 -16.04 21.84
C ASP A 139 0.39 -14.71 22.23
N VAL A 140 -0.29 -13.94 23.08
CA VAL A 140 0.11 -12.59 23.52
C VAL A 140 1.39 -12.61 24.36
N SER A 141 1.82 -13.80 24.84
CA SER A 141 3.07 -13.99 25.60
C SER A 141 4.33 -13.97 24.75
N ASP A 142 4.20 -14.04 23.42
CA ASP A 142 5.33 -13.91 22.49
C ASP A 142 5.11 -12.63 21.66
N PRO A 143 5.67 -11.48 22.06
CA PRO A 143 5.39 -10.22 21.37
C PRO A 143 5.99 -10.17 19.95
N ILE A 144 6.84 -11.12 19.57
CA ILE A 144 7.53 -11.20 18.27
C ILE A 144 6.87 -12.29 17.39
N VAL A 145 5.61 -12.15 16.99
CA VAL A 145 5.01 -13.14 16.07
C VAL A 145 4.18 -12.51 14.95
N GLY A 146 4.91 -11.95 14.00
CA GLY A 146 4.72 -12.31 12.59
C GLY A 146 6.01 -12.91 12.05
N PRO A 147 6.00 -13.54 10.87
CA PRO A 147 7.25 -13.88 10.19
C PRO A 147 8.00 -12.57 9.93
N GLY A 148 8.92 -12.19 10.83
CA GLY A 148 9.92 -11.17 10.59
C GLY A 148 9.87 -9.84 11.36
N ALA A 149 9.24 -9.75 12.54
CA ALA A 149 9.61 -8.68 13.47
C ALA A 149 11.11 -8.84 13.85
N GLY A 150 11.90 -7.78 13.65
CA GLY A 150 13.35 -7.79 13.88
C GLY A 150 14.23 -8.58 12.90
N ALA A 151 13.66 -9.31 11.94
CA ALA A 151 14.44 -10.05 10.91
C ALA A 151 15.07 -9.14 9.84
N GLY A 152 14.68 -7.86 9.83
CA GLY A 152 15.19 -6.86 8.90
C GLY A 152 14.41 -6.79 7.59
N LEU A 153 14.54 -5.64 6.91
CA LEU A 153 13.74 -5.30 5.74
C LEU A 153 13.92 -6.29 4.58
N LEU A 154 15.15 -6.74 4.33
CA LEU A 154 15.48 -7.59 3.18
C LEU A 154 14.95 -9.01 3.35
N GLU A 155 15.06 -9.57 4.55
CA GLU A 155 14.60 -10.93 4.84
C GLU A 155 13.08 -11.03 4.71
N ASN A 156 12.37 -10.08 5.33
CA ASN A 156 10.92 -9.96 5.18
C ASN A 156 10.51 -9.78 3.72
N ALA A 157 11.14 -8.85 3.00
CA ALA A 157 10.82 -8.62 1.59
C ALA A 157 11.05 -9.87 0.74
N ALA A 158 12.11 -10.64 1.00
CA ALA A 158 12.37 -11.90 0.32
C ALA A 158 11.33 -12.98 0.66
N TYR A 159 10.95 -13.09 1.93
CA TYR A 159 9.90 -14.00 2.40
C TYR A 159 8.58 -13.74 1.68
N TYR A 160 8.07 -12.50 1.74
CA TYR A 160 6.82 -12.14 1.07
C TYR A 160 6.90 -12.28 -0.45
N MET A 161 8.05 -11.96 -1.06
CA MET A 161 8.24 -12.17 -2.51
C MET A 161 8.18 -13.66 -2.88
N SER A 162 8.74 -14.53 -2.05
CA SER A 162 8.72 -15.98 -2.30
C SER A 162 7.31 -16.58 -2.25
N ASP A 163 6.42 -15.99 -1.46
CA ASP A 163 5.01 -16.37 -1.37
C ASP A 163 4.18 -15.81 -2.54
N PHE A 164 4.50 -14.59 -2.98
CA PHE A 164 3.84 -13.92 -4.10
C PHE A 164 4.12 -14.56 -5.46
N LEU A 165 5.34 -15.06 -5.70
CA LEU A 165 5.74 -15.60 -6.99
C LEU A 165 4.86 -16.79 -7.44
N PRO A 166 4.60 -17.82 -6.61
CA PRO A 166 3.65 -18.88 -6.94
C PRO A 166 2.24 -18.38 -7.25
N MET A 167 1.77 -17.35 -6.53
CA MET A 167 0.44 -16.78 -6.76
C MET A 167 0.29 -16.23 -8.18
N LEU A 168 1.35 -15.66 -8.80
CA LEU A 168 1.30 -15.15 -10.17
C LEU A 168 0.97 -16.22 -11.22
N PHE A 169 1.27 -17.49 -10.94
CA PHE A 169 0.98 -18.62 -11.83
C PHE A 169 -0.38 -19.29 -11.55
N SER A 170 -1.15 -18.77 -10.59
CA SER A 170 -2.51 -19.22 -10.29
C SER A 170 -3.56 -18.47 -11.13
N PRO A 171 -4.82 -18.95 -11.19
CA PRO A 171 -5.92 -18.19 -11.80
C PRO A 171 -6.11 -16.78 -11.19
N ILE A 172 -5.87 -16.63 -9.89
CA ILE A 172 -5.90 -15.33 -9.20
C ILE A 172 -4.77 -14.43 -9.72
N GLY A 173 -3.59 -14.98 -9.97
CA GLY A 173 -2.47 -14.28 -10.60
C GLY A 173 -2.79 -13.74 -11.99
N VAL A 174 -3.51 -14.51 -12.82
CA VAL A 174 -3.97 -14.03 -14.13
C VAL A 174 -4.92 -12.84 -13.97
N ALA A 175 -5.89 -12.93 -13.06
CA ALA A 175 -6.80 -11.82 -12.78
C ALA A 175 -6.06 -10.58 -12.26
N TYR A 176 -5.06 -10.77 -11.39
CA TYR A 176 -4.18 -9.72 -10.91
C TYR A 176 -3.44 -9.01 -12.04
N ILE A 177 -2.83 -9.77 -12.97
CA ILE A 177 -2.10 -9.22 -14.12
C ILE A 177 -3.04 -8.45 -15.05
N LEU A 178 -4.22 -8.99 -15.36
CA LEU A 178 -5.22 -8.30 -16.18
C LEU A 178 -5.69 -7.00 -15.53
N PHE A 179 -5.90 -7.01 -14.21
CA PHE A 179 -6.20 -5.81 -13.44
C PHE A 179 -5.08 -4.77 -13.54
N MET A 180 -3.81 -5.17 -13.35
CA MET A 180 -2.66 -4.27 -13.53
C MET A 180 -2.61 -3.65 -14.94
N VAL A 181 -2.81 -4.47 -15.98
CA VAL A 181 -2.83 -4.00 -17.38
C VAL A 181 -3.96 -2.98 -17.59
N GLY A 182 -5.15 -3.25 -17.05
CA GLY A 182 -6.28 -2.31 -17.10
C GLY A 182 -5.98 -0.98 -16.43
N VAL A 183 -5.35 -1.00 -15.25
CA VAL A 183 -4.96 0.24 -14.55
C VAL A 183 -3.86 1.00 -15.30
N VAL A 184 -2.90 0.30 -15.90
CA VAL A 184 -1.89 0.94 -16.76
C VAL A 184 -2.55 1.59 -17.98
N ALA A 185 -3.50 0.91 -18.63
CA ALA A 185 -4.25 1.47 -19.75
C ALA A 185 -5.05 2.72 -19.34
N LEU A 186 -5.70 2.69 -18.17
CA LEU A 186 -6.38 3.86 -17.60
C LEU A 186 -5.40 5.02 -17.37
N TRP A 187 -4.25 4.76 -16.74
CA TRP A 187 -3.23 5.80 -16.51
C TRP A 187 -2.65 6.38 -17.80
N LEU A 188 -2.49 5.56 -18.85
CA LEU A 188 -2.13 6.02 -20.18
C LEU A 188 -3.22 6.93 -20.77
N SER A 189 -4.50 6.53 -20.63
CA SER A 189 -5.64 7.32 -21.10
C SER A 189 -5.81 8.66 -20.36
N ASP A 190 -5.39 8.71 -19.09
CA ASP A 190 -5.36 9.92 -18.26
C ASP A 190 -4.19 10.87 -18.62
N GLY A 191 -3.37 10.53 -19.62
CA GLY A 191 -2.27 11.37 -20.07
C GLY A 191 -0.97 11.22 -19.25
N ARG A 192 -0.80 10.07 -18.59
CA ARG A 192 0.44 9.70 -17.87
C ARG A 192 0.81 10.67 -16.74
N PRO A 193 -0.15 11.03 -15.87
CA PRO A 193 0.08 12.02 -14.82
C PRO A 193 1.25 11.60 -13.92
N GLY A 194 2.16 12.55 -13.66
CA GLY A 194 3.33 12.37 -12.80
C GLY A 194 4.67 12.31 -13.55
N ILE A 195 4.72 11.73 -14.76
CA ILE A 195 5.98 11.57 -15.53
C ILE A 195 6.71 12.89 -15.71
N GLY A 196 6.00 13.93 -16.14
CA GLY A 196 6.63 15.23 -16.44
C GLY A 196 7.25 15.92 -15.22
N ILE A 197 6.77 15.61 -14.01
CA ILE A 197 7.35 16.14 -12.77
C ILE A 197 8.65 15.42 -12.44
N ILE A 198 8.65 14.08 -12.54
CA ILE A 198 9.83 13.24 -12.29
C ILE A 198 10.94 13.61 -13.28
N GLY A 199 10.63 13.71 -14.58
CA GLY A 199 11.60 14.09 -15.60
C GLY A 199 12.25 15.46 -15.35
N ARG A 200 11.46 16.46 -14.93
CA ARG A 200 12.01 17.79 -14.57
C ARG A 200 12.88 17.75 -13.32
N ALA A 201 12.52 16.96 -12.31
CA ALA A 201 13.32 16.81 -11.10
C ALA A 201 14.68 16.17 -11.41
N LEU A 202 14.69 15.08 -12.20
CA LEU A 202 15.92 14.41 -12.63
C LEU A 202 16.82 15.31 -13.48
N GLY A 203 16.25 16.06 -14.44
CA GLY A 203 17.02 16.99 -15.27
C GLY A 203 17.67 18.14 -14.50
N ARG A 204 17.06 18.59 -13.39
CA ARG A 204 17.66 19.60 -12.49
C ARG A 204 18.83 19.05 -11.68
N VAL A 205 18.77 17.78 -11.28
CA VAL A 205 19.85 17.11 -10.55
C VAL A 205 21.07 16.92 -11.46
N THR A 206 20.85 16.47 -12.70
CA THR A 206 21.94 16.23 -13.67
C THR A 206 22.50 17.52 -14.28
N GLY A 207 21.68 18.53 -14.53
CA GLY A 207 22.13 19.84 -15.04
C GLY A 207 22.94 20.67 -14.03
N ARG A 208 22.89 20.33 -12.74
CA ARG A 208 23.72 20.96 -11.69
C ARG A 208 25.14 20.38 -11.63
N SER A 209 25.39 19.26 -12.30
CA SER A 209 26.68 18.56 -12.36
C SER A 209 27.60 19.06 -13.47
N SER A 210 27.08 19.77 -14.48
CA SER A 210 27.83 20.26 -15.64
C SER A 210 28.38 21.69 -15.50
N HIS A 211 28.23 22.30 -14.31
CA HIS A 211 28.70 23.65 -13.99
C HIS A 211 29.68 23.67 -12.79
N ARG A 212 30.45 22.60 -12.57
CA ARG A 212 31.56 22.59 -11.62
C ARG A 212 32.86 22.27 -12.32
#